data_AF-A0A9E2B3A5-F1
#
_entry.id   AF-A0A9E2B3A5-F1
#
_cell.length_a   1.000
_cell.length_b   1.000
_cell.length_c   1.000
_cell.angle_alpha   90.00
_cell.angle_beta   90.00
_cell.angle_gamma   90.00
#
_symmetry.space_group_name_H-M   'P 1'
#
loop_
_entity.id
_entity.type
_entity.pdbx_description
1 polymer ?
#
loop_
_entity_poly.entity_id
_entity_poly.type
_entity_poly.pdbx_seq_one_letter_code
_entity_poly.pdbx_strand_id
1 'polypeptide(L)' 'LDTVLDNNEQLRKIYELREQLVQIWEQANVSNEKLLAQLKEWCAEAEASGIRSLEEFAVRLRGYALQPA' A
#
# COMPACT_ATOMS: atom_id res chain seq x y z
N LEU A 1 -12.72 -18.85 -16.57
CA LEU A 1 -11.83 -17.95 -17.34
C LEU A 1 -11.84 -16.55 -16.73
N ASP A 2 -13.02 -16.02 -16.40
CA ASP A 2 -13.22 -14.75 -15.70
C ASP A 2 -12.37 -14.59 -14.42
N THR A 3 -12.31 -15.65 -13.61
CA THR A 3 -11.55 -15.65 -12.34
C THR A 3 -10.05 -15.42 -12.55
N VAL A 4 -9.44 -15.94 -13.63
CA VAL A 4 -7.97 -15.81 -13.83
C VAL A 4 -7.59 -14.41 -14.31
N LEU A 5 -8.48 -13.76 -15.07
CA LEU A 5 -8.30 -12.38 -15.55
C LEU A 5 -8.55 -11.36 -14.43
N ASP A 6 -9.59 -11.58 -13.62
CA ASP A 6 -9.87 -10.75 -12.42
C ASP A 6 -8.71 -10.84 -11.40
N ASN A 7 -8.20 -12.06 -11.18
CA ASN A 7 -6.98 -12.25 -10.39
C ASN A 7 -5.78 -11.55 -11.04
N ASN A 8 -5.68 -11.48 -12.37
CA ASN A 8 -4.55 -10.81 -13.03
C ASN A 8 -4.56 -9.30 -12.79
N GLU A 9 -5.71 -8.65 -12.91
CA GLU A 9 -5.84 -7.20 -12.68
C GLU A 9 -5.67 -6.84 -11.20
N GLN A 10 -6.27 -7.62 -10.31
CA GLN A 10 -6.08 -7.46 -8.86
C GLN A 10 -4.62 -7.69 -8.46
N LEU A 11 -3.97 -8.75 -8.95
CA LEU A 11 -2.57 -9.03 -8.67
C LEU A 11 -1.64 -7.96 -9.23
N ARG A 12 -1.91 -7.45 -10.44
CA ARG A 12 -1.15 -6.32 -11.00
C ARG A 12 -1.25 -5.10 -10.12
N LYS A 13 -2.46 -4.75 -9.67
CA LYS A 13 -2.66 -3.59 -8.82
C LYS A 13 -2.00 -3.74 -7.45
N ILE A 14 -2.09 -4.93 -6.85
CA ILE A 14 -1.37 -5.27 -5.61
C ILE A 14 0.15 -5.13 -5.82
N TYR A 15 0.67 -5.58 -6.97
CA TYR A 15 2.09 -5.49 -7.29
C TYR A 15 2.55 -4.03 -7.44
N GLU A 16 1.79 -3.22 -8.17
CA GLU A 16 2.05 -1.77 -8.33
C GLU A 16 2.04 -1.06 -6.97
N LEU A 17 1.02 -1.30 -6.14
CA LEU A 17 0.92 -0.71 -4.81
C LEU A 17 2.05 -1.21 -3.89
N ARG A 18 2.45 -2.47 -3.99
CA ARG A 18 3.60 -2.99 -3.24
C ARG A 18 4.91 -2.31 -3.66
N GLU A 19 5.11 -2.07 -4.95
CA GLU A 19 6.30 -1.37 -5.46
C GLU A 19 6.32 0.08 -4.97
N GLN A 20 5.18 0.78 -5.03
CA GLN A 20 5.04 2.12 -4.46
C GLN A 20 5.38 2.14 -2.97
N LEU A 21 4.90 1.14 -2.20
CA LEU A 21 5.23 1.03 -0.78
C LEU A 21 6.74 0.92 -0.57
N VAL A 22 7.44 0.06 -1.32
CA VAL A 22 8.92 -0.07 -1.21
C VAL A 22 9.61 1.26 -1.49
N GLN A 23 9.19 1.99 -2.54
CA GLN A 23 9.73 3.31 -2.86
C GLN A 23 9.51 4.32 -1.73
N ILE A 24 8.33 4.31 -1.11
CA ILE A 24 7.99 5.13 0.05
C ILE A 24 8.94 4.80 1.23
N TRP A 25 9.22 3.53 1.48
CA TRP A 25 10.16 3.09 2.51
C TRP A 25 11.63 3.43 2.19
N GLU A 26 12.04 3.40 0.93
CA GLU A 26 13.36 3.87 0.51
C GLU A 26 13.51 5.39 0.76
N GLN A 27 12.46 6.16 0.51
CA GLN A 27 12.41 7.60 0.83
C GLN A 27 12.32 7.87 2.34
N ALA A 28 11.84 6.90 3.14
CA ALA A 28 11.70 7.01 4.59
C ALA A 28 13.03 7.27 5.30
N ASN A 29 14.14 6.78 4.73
CA ASN A 29 15.49 6.99 5.26
C ASN A 29 15.90 8.48 5.30
N VAL A 30 15.21 9.33 4.53
CA VAL A 30 15.54 10.75 4.40
C VAL A 30 14.65 11.64 5.28
N SER A 31 13.36 11.31 5.47
CA SER A 31 12.42 12.17 6.23
C SER A 31 11.19 11.42 6.72
N ASN A 32 11.00 11.36 8.05
CA ASN A 32 9.89 10.66 8.70
C ASN A 32 8.52 11.33 8.45
N GLU A 33 8.49 12.66 8.36
CA GLU A 33 7.25 13.41 8.08
C GLU A 33 6.74 13.18 6.66
N LYS A 34 7.66 13.11 5.68
CA LYS A 34 7.33 12.84 4.28
C LYS A 34 6.89 11.38 4.09
N LEU A 35 7.49 10.44 4.81
CA LEU A 35 7.03 9.06 4.88
C LEU A 35 5.56 8.98 5.31
N LEU A 36 5.21 9.63 6.42
CA LEU A 36 3.84 9.63 6.95
C LEU A 36 2.82 10.22 5.96
N ALA A 37 3.20 11.25 5.21
CA ALA A 37 2.34 11.81 4.16
C ALA A 37 2.13 10.81 3.01
N GLN A 38 3.21 10.25 2.46
CA GLN A 38 3.10 9.29 1.35
C GLN A 38 2.42 7.99 1.76
N LEU A 39 2.59 7.54 3.00
CA LEU A 39 1.94 6.33 3.52
C LEU A 39 0.44 6.53 3.69
N LYS A 40 0.00 7.75 4.03
CA LYS A 40 -1.43 8.12 4.03
C LYS A 40 -2.00 8.16 2.62
N GLU A 41 -1.28 8.74 1.67
CA GLU A 41 -1.68 8.76 0.25
C GLU A 41 -1.80 7.33 -0.30
N TRP A 42 -0.80 6.49 -0.01
CA TRP A 42 -0.81 5.08 -0.38
C TRP A 42 -1.98 4.31 0.24
N CYS A 43 -2.32 4.58 1.51
CA CYS A 43 -3.50 3.98 2.15
C CYS A 43 -4.79 4.38 1.42
N ALA A 44 -4.91 5.65 1.03
CA ALA A 44 -6.05 6.13 0.26
C ALA A 44 -6.13 5.49 -1.14
N GLU A 45 -5.00 5.31 -1.83
CA GLU A 45 -4.94 4.58 -3.11
C GLU A 45 -5.28 3.10 -2.95
N ALA A 46 -4.82 2.48 -1.86
CA ALA A 46 -5.14 1.10 -1.54
C ALA A 46 -6.65 0.90 -1.30
N GLU A 47 -7.29 1.81 -0.56
CA GLU A 47 -8.74 1.82 -0.35
C GLU A 47 -9.50 2.10 -1.66
N ALA A 48 -9.02 3.03 -2.48
CA ALA A 48 -9.60 3.34 -3.79
C ALA A 48 -9.50 2.17 -4.78
N SER A 49 -8.54 1.27 -4.59
CA SER A 49 -8.41 0.08 -5.43
C SER A 49 -9.53 -0.95 -5.23
N GLY A 50 -10.29 -0.88 -4.13
CA GLY A 50 -11.41 -1.79 -3.85
C GLY A 50 -11.02 -3.26 -3.64
N ILE A 51 -9.73 -3.54 -3.42
CA ILE A 51 -9.21 -4.88 -3.20
C ILE A 51 -9.14 -5.13 -1.69
N ARG A 52 -10.02 -5.99 -1.17
CA ARG A 52 -10.07 -6.31 0.27
C ARG A 52 -8.71 -6.69 0.85
N SER A 53 -7.95 -7.52 0.15
CA SER A 53 -6.62 -7.95 0.59
C SER A 53 -5.65 -6.78 0.77
N LEU A 54 -5.80 -5.73 -0.04
CA LEU A 54 -4.98 -4.54 0.01
C LEU A 54 -5.47 -3.56 1.07
N GLU A 55 -6.78 -3.40 1.23
CA GLU A 55 -7.40 -2.63 2.33
C GLU A 55 -6.97 -3.19 3.70
N GLU A 56 -7.05 -4.51 3.90
CA GLU A 56 -6.60 -5.16 5.13
C GLU A 56 -5.09 -4.94 5.36
N PHE A 57 -4.30 -4.92 4.29
CA PHE A 57 -2.87 -4.63 4.36
C PHE A 57 -2.59 -3.17 4.74
N ALA A 58 -3.35 -2.22 4.19
CA ALA A 58 -3.23 -0.80 4.46
C ALA A 58 -3.62 -0.45 5.89
N VAL A 59 -4.70 -1.05 6.40
CA VAL A 59 -5.10 -0.91 7.81
C VAL A 59 -4.01 -1.44 8.74
N ARG A 60 -3.43 -2.61 8.44
CA ARG A 60 -2.31 -3.16 9.22
C ARG A 60 -1.08 -2.26 9.16
N LEU A 61 -0.71 -1.79 7.98
CA LEU A 61 0.44 -0.92 7.76
C LEU A 61 0.32 0.41 8.53
N ARG A 62 -0.87 1.02 8.54
CA ARG A 62 -1.17 2.22 9.35
C ARG A 62 -0.95 1.94 10.84
N GLY A 63 -1.30 0.75 11.32
CA GLY A 63 -1.02 0.31 12.68
C GLY A 63 0.48 0.19 12.98
N TYR A 64 1.26 -0.36 12.03
CA TYR A 64 2.72 -0.46 12.18
C TYR A 64 3.45 0.88 12.11
N ALA A 65 3.02 1.79 11.21
CA ALA A 65 3.59 3.13 11.12
C ALA A 65 3.32 4.00 12.37
N LEU A 66 2.23 3.70 13.09
CA LEU A 66 1.90 4.32 14.38
C LEU A 66 2.66 3.72 15.56
N GLN A 67 3.41 2.64 15.37
CA GLN A 67 4.22 2.02 16.42
C GLN A 67 5.71 2.27 16.14
N PRO A 68 6.24 3.44 16.54
CA PRO A 68 7.69 3.57 16.68
C PRO A 68 8.15 2.64 17.81
N ALA A 69 9.18 1.84 17.54
CA ALA A 69 9.96 1.16 18.57
C ALA A 69 11.02 2.10 19.13
#